data_AF-A0A4P7KYY4-F1
#
_entry.id   AF-A0A4P7KYY4-F1
#
_cell.length_a   1.000
_cell.length_b   1.000
_cell.length_c   1.000
_cell.angle_alpha   90.00
_cell.angle_beta   90.00
_cell.angle_gamma   90.00
#
_symmetry.space_group_name_H-M   'P 1'
#
loop_
_entity.id
_entity.type
_entity.pdbx_description
1 polymer ?
#
loop_
_entity_poly.entity_id
_entity_poly.type
_entity_poly.pdbx_seq_one_letter_code
_entity_poly.pdbx_strand_id
1 'polypeptide(L)'
;MKYLGRYLKRPPISASQLKHYSGGTVVHHYYDHHSQQYRRQTLSQEEMIRRYVSHIPARHFKMIRYYGFLANRKRGCLLPKVYEALDMISPNVPEKPGFGALIKGFLNTAPYL
;
A
#
# COMPACT_ATOMS: atom_id res chain seq x y z
N MET A 1 -14.51 -13.87 18.70
CA MET A 1 -13.14 -13.60 19.21
C MET A 1 -11.98 -13.92 18.24
N LYS A 2 -12.17 -14.42 17.01
CA LYS A 2 -11.05 -14.76 16.08
C LYS A 2 -10.40 -13.57 15.33
N TYR A 3 -11.05 -12.40 15.30
CA TYR A 3 -10.61 -11.24 14.51
C TYR A 3 -9.49 -10.45 15.23
N LEU A 4 -9.70 -10.12 16.51
CA LEU A 4 -8.74 -9.36 17.31
C LEU A 4 -7.40 -10.11 17.46
N GLY A 5 -7.43 -11.42 17.68
CA GLY A 5 -6.22 -12.24 17.80
C GLY A 5 -5.35 -12.27 16.54
N ARG A 6 -5.93 -12.15 15.32
CA ARG A 6 -5.13 -12.06 14.08
C ARG A 6 -4.43 -10.71 13.93
N TYR A 7 -5.09 -9.63 14.35
CA TYR A 7 -4.52 -8.28 14.31
C TYR A 7 -3.46 -8.05 15.40
N LEU A 8 -3.67 -8.60 16.60
CA LEU A 8 -2.63 -8.63 17.64
C LEU A 8 -1.38 -9.39 17.19
N LYS A 9 -1.54 -10.45 16.37
CA LYS A 9 -0.41 -11.25 15.86
C LYS A 9 0.38 -10.55 14.74
N ARG A 10 -0.24 -9.66 13.96
CA ARG A 10 0.38 -8.94 12.84
C ARG A 10 -0.12 -7.50 12.76
N PRO A 11 0.30 -6.63 13.70
CA PRO A 11 -0.04 -5.22 13.61
C PRO A 11 0.57 -4.60 12.33
N PRO A 12 -0.02 -3.52 11.79
CA PRO A 12 0.50 -2.83 10.60
C PRO A 12 1.95 -2.37 10.75
N ILE A 13 2.35 -2.07 11.99
CA ILE A 13 3.73 -1.77 12.38
C ILE A 13 4.12 -2.79 13.43
N SER A 14 5.22 -3.51 13.18
CA SER A 14 5.74 -4.50 14.12
C SER A 14 6.32 -3.81 15.34
N ALA A 15 6.18 -4.42 16.52
CA ALA A 15 6.85 -3.95 17.74
C ALA A 15 8.38 -3.86 17.55
N SER A 16 8.98 -4.71 16.72
CA SER A 16 10.41 -4.65 16.39
C SER A 16 10.84 -3.39 15.63
N GLN A 17 9.89 -2.71 14.98
CA GLN A 17 10.13 -1.45 14.27
C GLN A 17 10.07 -0.25 15.22
N LEU A 18 9.48 -0.38 16.41
CA LEU A 18 9.46 0.68 17.43
C LEU A 18 10.82 0.77 18.12
N LYS A 19 11.50 1.91 17.98
CA LYS A 19 12.84 2.15 18.55
C LYS A 19 12.81 3.04 19.78
N HIS A 20 11.89 3.99 19.84
CA HIS A 20 11.81 4.91 20.96
C HIS A 20 10.37 5.39 21.17
N TYR A 21 10.01 5.52 22.44
CA TYR A 21 8.75 6.08 22.91
C TYR A 21 9.05 6.93 24.15
N SER A 22 9.01 8.26 24.01
CA SER A 22 9.15 9.18 25.15
C SER A 22 8.52 10.53 24.83
N GLY A 23 7.89 11.15 25.83
CA GLY A 23 7.45 12.55 25.79
C GLY A 23 6.55 12.92 24.60
N GLY A 24 5.58 12.08 24.23
CA GLY A 24 4.68 12.38 23.10
C GLY A 24 5.20 11.96 21.73
N THR A 25 6.44 11.46 21.64
CA THR A 25 7.10 11.13 20.37
C THR A 25 7.37 9.64 20.22
N VAL A 26 7.10 9.13 19.02
CA VAL A 26 7.26 7.73 18.63
C VAL A 26 8.22 7.65 17.45
N VAL A 27 9.22 6.77 17.53
CA VAL A 27 10.22 6.58 16.48
C VAL A 27 10.16 5.17 15.92
N HIS A 28 9.89 5.05 14.64
CA HIS A 28 9.89 3.80 13.89
C HIS A 28 11.12 3.67 13.00
N HIS A 29 11.62 2.45 12.86
CA HIS A 29 12.69 2.08 11.93
C HIS A 29 12.18 1.00 10.99
N TYR A 30 12.18 1.27 9.68
CA TYR A 30 11.66 0.36 8.67
C TYR A 30 12.54 0.37 7.42
N TYR A 31 12.42 -0.69 6.61
CA TYR A 31 13.07 -0.77 5.32
C TYR A 31 12.16 -0.14 4.26
N ASP A 32 12.63 0.92 3.59
CA ASP A 32 11.94 1.56 2.49
C ASP A 32 12.27 0.82 1.19
N HIS A 33 11.28 0.11 0.63
CA HIS A 33 11.44 -0.64 -0.61
C HIS A 33 11.59 0.25 -1.85
N HIS A 34 11.16 1.51 -1.79
CA HIS A 34 11.32 2.44 -2.91
C HIS A 34 12.75 2.98 -2.97
N SER A 35 13.31 3.41 -1.83
CA SER A 35 14.69 3.89 -1.76
C SER A 35 15.72 2.78 -1.51
N GLN A 36 15.28 1.53 -1.30
CA GLN A 36 16.09 0.37 -0.91
C GLN A 36 16.96 0.59 0.35
N GLN A 37 16.51 1.42 1.29
CA GLN A 37 17.31 1.81 2.45
C GLN A 37 16.49 1.73 3.74
N TYR A 38 17.17 1.52 4.86
CA TYR A 38 16.56 1.64 6.17
C TYR A 38 16.33 3.12 6.50
N ARG A 39 15.10 3.45 6.88
CA ARG A 39 14.69 4.80 7.25
C ARG A 39 14.15 4.83 8.67
N ARG A 40 14.28 6.00 9.28
CA ARG A 40 13.71 6.32 10.59
C ARG A 40 12.61 7.34 10.39
N GLN A 41 11.45 7.08 10.98
CA GLN A 41 10.31 7.98 10.95
C GLN A 41 9.92 8.34 12.38
N THR A 42 9.89 9.65 12.64
CA THR A 42 9.45 10.22 13.91
C THR A 42 8.03 10.74 13.75
N LEU A 43 7.13 10.33 14.63
CA LEU A 43 5.72 10.69 14.64
C LEU A 43 5.32 11.15 16.04
N SER A 44 4.28 11.97 16.14
CA SER A 44 3.61 12.17 17.42
C SER A 44 2.80 10.92 17.80
N GLN A 45 2.51 10.76 19.10
CA GLN A 45 1.64 9.69 19.59
C GLN A 45 0.25 9.73 18.95
N GLU A 46 -0.32 10.92 18.79
CA GLU A 46 -1.63 11.11 18.17
C GLU A 46 -1.65 10.67 16.71
N GLU A 47 -0.59 11.00 15.96
CA GLU A 47 -0.48 10.62 14.56
C GLU A 47 -0.28 9.11 14.40
N MET A 48 0.48 8.50 15.31
CA MET A 48 0.58 7.04 15.39
C MET A 48 -0.81 6.42 15.58
N ILE A 49 -1.58 6.87 16.57
CA ILE A 49 -2.93 6.34 16.85
C ILE A 49 -3.86 6.51 15.65
N ARG A 50 -3.87 7.68 14.99
CA ARG A 50 -4.68 7.92 13.78
C ARG A 50 -4.34 6.93 12.67
N ARG A 51 -3.06 6.67 12.43
CA ARG A 51 -2.61 5.69 11.43
C ARG A 51 -3.06 4.27 11.79
N TYR A 52 -2.99 3.88 13.06
CA TYR A 52 -3.53 2.59 13.49
C TYR A 52 -5.05 2.51 13.28
N VAL A 53 -5.81 3.50 13.73
CA VAL A 53 -7.28 3.48 13.58
C VAL A 53 -7.70 3.43 12.11
N SER A 54 -6.99 4.12 11.21
CA SER A 54 -7.28 4.09 9.77
C SER A 54 -7.18 2.70 9.13
N HIS A 55 -6.44 1.76 9.74
CA HIS A 55 -6.36 0.39 9.24
C HIS A 55 -7.59 -0.45 9.59
N ILE A 56 -8.43 0.02 10.52
CA ILE A 56 -9.58 -0.73 11.04
C ILE A 56 -10.78 -0.38 10.16
N PRO A 57 -11.25 -1.31 9.30
CA PRO A 57 -12.41 -1.05 8.48
C PRO A 57 -13.67 -0.96 9.37
N ALA A 58 -14.64 -0.17 8.92
CA ALA A 58 -15.94 -0.10 9.58
C ALA A 58 -16.61 -1.49 9.62
N ARG A 59 -17.47 -1.71 10.62
CA ARG A 59 -18.18 -2.99 10.76
C ARG A 59 -19.01 -3.27 9.50
N HIS A 60 -18.87 -4.48 8.94
CA HIS A 60 -19.48 -4.92 7.68
C HIS A 60 -18.95 -4.25 6.40
N PHE A 61 -17.87 -3.46 6.49
CA PHE A 61 -17.23 -2.92 5.29
C PHE A 61 -16.51 -4.02 4.52
N LYS A 62 -16.94 -4.27 3.27
CA LYS A 62 -16.26 -5.20 2.37
C LYS A 62 -15.06 -4.50 1.73
N MET A 63 -13.85 -4.88 2.13
CA MET A 63 -12.63 -4.39 1.49
C MET A 63 -12.50 -4.99 0.08
N ILE A 64 -12.46 -4.13 -0.94
CA ILE A 64 -12.23 -4.51 -2.33
C ILE A 64 -10.83 -4.01 -2.72
N ARG A 65 -9.95 -4.92 -3.15
CA ARG A 65 -8.55 -4.59 -3.49
C ARG A 65 -8.44 -3.56 -4.63
N TYR A 66 -9.31 -3.66 -5.63
CA TYR A 66 -9.35 -2.78 -6.78
C TYR A 66 -10.79 -2.36 -7.07
N TYR A 67 -11.11 -1.08 -6.88
CA TYR A 67 -12.45 -0.52 -7.12
C TYR A 67 -12.34 0.84 -7.81
N GLY A 68 -13.45 1.35 -8.35
CA GLY A 68 -13.50 2.65 -9.02
C GLY A 68 -12.48 2.74 -10.17
N PHE A 69 -11.66 3.80 -10.14
CA PHE A 69 -10.61 4.02 -11.15
C PHE A 69 -9.45 3.01 -11.07
N LEU A 70 -9.32 2.25 -9.98
CA LEU A 70 -8.33 1.17 -9.86
C LEU A 70 -8.83 -0.18 -10.37
N ALA A 71 -10.13 -0.31 -10.71
CA ALA A 71 -10.69 -1.56 -11.22
C ALA A 71 -9.97 -1.99 -12.51
N ASN A 72 -9.56 -3.26 -12.63
CA ASN A 72 -8.72 -3.77 -13.74
C ASN A 72 -9.20 -3.33 -15.13
N ARG A 73 -10.52 -3.37 -15.39
CA ARG A 73 -11.12 -2.99 -16.67
C ARG A 73 -11.06 -1.50 -16.97
N LYS A 74 -11.07 -0.65 -15.94
CA LYS A 74 -11.14 0.81 -16.05
C LYS A 74 -9.80 1.50 -15.76
N ARG A 75 -8.87 0.81 -15.09
CA ARG A 75 -7.57 1.32 -14.66
C ARG A 75 -6.79 1.97 -15.80
N GLY A 76 -6.72 1.32 -16.96
CA GLY A 76 -6.00 1.86 -18.12
C GLY A 76 -6.51 3.21 -18.61
N CYS A 77 -7.82 3.48 -18.48
CA CYS A 77 -8.43 4.70 -18.97
C CYS A 77 -8.63 5.77 -17.90
N LEU A 78 -8.94 5.36 -16.66
CA LEU A 78 -9.29 6.29 -15.58
C LEU A 78 -8.08 6.71 -14.74
N LEU A 79 -7.09 5.83 -14.55
CA LEU A 79 -5.92 6.15 -13.73
C LEU A 79 -5.07 7.31 -14.30
N PRO A 80 -4.85 7.43 -15.63
CA PRO A 80 -4.15 8.59 -16.19
C PRO A 80 -4.84 9.93 -15.88
N LYS A 81 -6.17 9.98 -15.93
CA LYS A 81 -6.95 11.19 -15.60
C LYS A 81 -6.80 11.61 -14.14
N VAL A 82 -6.62 10.64 -13.24
CA VAL A 82 -6.36 10.92 -11.82
C VAL A 82 -4.97 11.51 -11.63
N TYR A 83 -3.96 11.03 -12.36
CA TYR A 83 -2.62 11.62 -12.31
C TYR A 83 -2.60 13.06 -12.83
N GLU A 84 -3.31 13.32 -13.93
CA GLU A 84 -3.49 14.67 -14.47
C GLU A 84 -4.17 15.60 -13.45
N ALA A 85 -5.28 15.17 -12.85
CA ALA A 85 -6.01 15.97 -11.87
C ALA A 85 -5.24 16.25 -10.56
N LEU A 86 -4.20 15.46 -10.26
CA LEU A 86 -3.37 15.59 -9.07
C LEU A 86 -1.98 16.17 -9.37
N ASP A 87 -1.74 16.65 -10.58
CA ASP A 87 -0.43 17.13 -11.06
C ASP A 87 0.72 16.13 -10.78
N MET A 88 0.44 14.83 -10.91
CA MET A 88 1.40 13.76 -10.67
C MET A 88 2.14 13.36 -11.94
N ILE A 89 3.45 13.11 -11.83
CA ILE A 89 4.23 12.48 -12.89
C ILE A 89 3.73 11.04 -13.07
N SER A 90 3.20 10.71 -14.26
CA SER A 90 2.74 9.36 -14.54
C SER A 90 3.91 8.37 -14.44
N PRO A 91 3.73 7.19 -13.81
CA PRO A 91 4.79 6.20 -13.73
C PRO A 91 5.25 5.79 -15.14
N ASN A 92 6.56 5.76 -15.34
CA ASN A 92 7.15 5.46 -16.64
C ASN A 92 6.75 4.04 -17.07
N VAL A 93 6.16 3.91 -18.26
CA VAL A 93 5.88 2.60 -18.85
C VAL A 93 7.23 1.99 -19.24
N PRO A 94 7.60 0.80 -18.75
CA PRO A 94 8.90 0.23 -19.07
C PRO A 94 9.03 0.07 -20.60
N GLU A 95 10.13 0.57 -21.17
CA GLU A 95 10.41 0.51 -22.63
C GLU A 95 10.30 -0.92 -23.18
N LYS A 96 10.70 -1.91 -22.37
CA LYS A 96 10.61 -3.32 -22.70
C LYS A 96 9.51 -3.98 -21.88
N PRO A 97 8.55 -4.67 -22.52
CA PRO A 97 7.55 -5.43 -21.79
C PRO A 97 8.24 -6.51 -20.96
N GLY A 98 7.90 -6.58 -19.68
CA GLY A 98 8.36 -7.68 -18.83
C GLY A 98 7.84 -9.02 -19.33
N PHE A 99 8.46 -10.11 -18.89
CA PHE A 99 8.12 -11.48 -19.31
C PHE A 99 6.61 -11.78 -19.27
N GLY A 100 5.91 -11.36 -18.21
CA GLY A 100 4.45 -11.54 -18.11
C GLY A 100 3.64 -10.79 -19.17
N ALA A 101 4.11 -9.64 -19.64
CA ALA A 101 3.48 -8.90 -20.75
C ALA A 101 3.75 -9.58 -22.09
N LEU A 102 4.96 -10.13 -22.30
CA LEU A 102 5.30 -10.94 -23.47
C LEU A 102 4.44 -12.20 -23.57
N ILE A 103 4.33 -12.95 -22.46
CA ILE A 103 3.51 -14.17 -22.40
C ILE A 103 2.02 -13.86 -22.63
N LYS A 104 1.51 -12.75 -22.07
CA LYS A 104 0.14 -12.31 -22.32
C LYS A 104 -0.11 -11.99 -23.80
N GLY A 105 0.85 -11.37 -24.47
CA GLY A 105 0.78 -11.08 -25.91
C GLY A 105 0.83 -12.35 -26.76
N PHE A 106 1.67 -13.31 -26.38
CA PHE A 106 1.84 -14.58 -27.11
C PHE A 106 0.64 -15.52 -26.95
N LEU A 107 0.16 -15.73 -25.72
CA LEU A 107 -0.91 -16.69 -25.44
C LEU A 107 -2.32 -16.12 -25.62
N ASN A 108 -2.44 -14.79 -25.78
CA ASN A 108 -3.70 -14.04 -25.78
C ASN A 108 -4.64 -14.41 -24.60
N THR A 109 -4.07 -14.95 -23.52
CA THR A 109 -4.74 -15.35 -22.29
C THR A 109 -4.10 -14.61 -21.12
N ALA A 110 -4.90 -14.29 -20.11
CA ALA A 110 -4.39 -13.61 -18.93
C ALA A 110 -3.51 -14.59 -18.13
N PRO A 111 -2.22 -14.27 -17.86
CA PRO A 111 -1.27 -15.20 -17.22
C PRO A 111 -1.52 -15.43 -15.72
N TYR A 112 -2.68 -15.01 -15.20
CA TYR A 112 -3.05 -15.04 -13.79
C TYR A 112 -4.54 -15.41 -13.62
N LEU A 113 -5.01 -16.32 -14.47
CA LEU A 113 -6.13 -17.20 -14.12
C LEU A 113 -5.59 -18.39 -13.30
#